data_AF-A0A1L7XCX5-F1
#
_entry.id   AF-A0A1L7XCX5-F1
#
_cell.length_a   1.000
_cell.length_b   1.000
_cell.length_c   1.000
_cell.angle_alpha   90.00
_cell.angle_beta   90.00
_cell.angle_gamma   90.00
#
_symmetry.space_group_name_H-M   'P 1'
#
loop_
_entity.id
_entity.type
_entity.pdbx_description
1 polymer ?
#
loop_
_entity_poly.entity_id
_entity_poly.type
_entity_poly.pdbx_seq_one_letter_code
_entity_poly.pdbx_strand_id
1 'polypeptide(L)'
;MTTRYRVEYALKTHRRDQFIEWIKALLAVPFVLHSQPTGVFETVSTSVEQMAVVASRRYEEIMLDVEHMIDEHIEHQKLGTQGNSKLKLLVPSIGTFFTRLPLAAAFRYQDKKRFISSRRFVPPSFNDVRLILNTAQLMGVTTAGRLDLATFDGDVTLYDDGESLEPENPVIQEILSLMSHDTKIGIVTAAGYTEAKRYYGRLHGLLEAIKASKVLTETQKHNLVVMGGESNFLFKFSLTADHLLEYVSRRSWILPSMTTWTESRITALLDLAEYSLKECVTNLSLPANLIRKERAVGIVPAIPGYKFPRESLEETVMVVQKKLEMSEVGRELPFCAFNGGNDVFVDIGDKSWGVLVCQNYFGRLHEGAVSIPRPESSSTPPSSSSPSNEEGKEGEDARVKIGGDRTLHVGDQFLSAGSNDFKARVVGTTAWIASPTETVELLTELKEMIQTQEVRRRQEREARMTKDTINFVDELFKKFPMKDV
;
A
#
# COMPACT_ATOMS: atom_id res chain seq x y z
N MET A 1 11.94 8.70 -29.84
CA MET A 1 11.18 7.86 -28.89
C MET A 1 10.48 8.78 -27.90
N THR A 2 9.20 9.03 -28.09
CA THR A 2 8.39 9.77 -27.12
C THR A 2 8.06 8.82 -25.97
N THR A 3 8.45 9.16 -24.75
CA THR A 3 8.08 8.40 -23.55
C THR A 3 6.55 8.29 -23.49
N ARG A 4 6.02 7.09 -23.22
CA ARG A 4 4.59 6.86 -22.87
C ARG A 4 4.11 7.74 -21.69
N TYR A 5 5.05 8.40 -21.02
CA TYR A 5 4.90 9.36 -19.93
C TYR A 5 4.75 10.84 -20.35
N ARG A 6 4.39 11.15 -21.61
CA ARG A 6 3.83 12.48 -21.89
C ARG A 6 2.44 12.56 -21.26
N VAL A 7 2.43 12.87 -19.97
CA VAL A 7 1.24 13.22 -19.20
C VAL A 7 0.67 14.49 -19.83
N GLU A 8 -0.40 14.37 -20.61
CA GLU A 8 -1.18 15.52 -21.02
C GLU A 8 -1.87 16.11 -19.77
N TYR A 9 -1.38 17.26 -19.35
CA TYR A 9 -1.85 17.94 -18.15
C TYR A 9 -3.26 18.52 -18.29
N ALA A 10 -3.78 18.65 -19.52
CA ALA A 10 -5.10 19.19 -19.81
C ALA A 10 -6.25 18.28 -19.33
N LEU A 11 -6.05 16.96 -19.29
CA LEU A 11 -7.06 15.98 -18.88
C LEU A 11 -7.04 15.65 -17.37
N LYS A 12 -6.14 16.25 -16.58
CA LYS A 12 -5.80 15.82 -15.20
C LYS A 12 -6.21 16.77 -14.06
N THR A 13 -6.95 17.85 -14.32
CA THR A 13 -7.38 18.77 -13.24
C THR A 13 -8.16 18.06 -12.13
N HIS A 14 -8.73 16.88 -12.39
CA HIS A 14 -9.58 16.16 -11.43
C HIS A 14 -8.90 15.18 -10.44
N ARG A 15 -7.61 14.80 -10.56
CA ARG A 15 -7.09 13.64 -9.75
C ARG A 15 -5.62 13.69 -9.31
N ARG A 16 -4.98 14.86 -9.20
CA ARG A 16 -3.70 14.94 -8.45
C ARG A 16 -4.00 14.81 -6.97
N ASP A 17 -3.22 14.00 -6.24
CA ASP A 17 -3.40 13.87 -4.79
C ASP A 17 -3.26 15.26 -4.16
N GLN A 18 -4.35 15.72 -3.55
CA GLN A 18 -4.46 17.09 -3.05
C GLN A 18 -3.50 17.34 -1.89
N PHE A 19 -3.15 16.31 -1.13
CA PHE A 19 -2.17 16.44 -0.05
C PHE A 19 -0.77 16.69 -0.61
N ILE A 20 -0.39 15.97 -1.68
CA ILE A 20 0.88 16.18 -2.38
C ILE A 20 0.95 17.57 -3.01
N GLU A 21 -0.11 18.00 -3.71
CA GLU A 21 -0.16 19.36 -4.30
C GLU A 21 -0.15 20.44 -3.23
N TRP A 22 -0.81 20.23 -2.10
CA TRP A 22 -0.79 21.15 -0.97
C TRP A 22 0.62 21.30 -0.38
N ILE A 23 1.31 20.20 -0.07
CA ILE A 23 2.71 20.25 0.41
C ILE A 23 3.61 20.93 -0.63
N LYS A 24 3.49 20.55 -1.91
CA LYS A 24 4.25 21.17 -3.00
C LYS A 24 4.04 22.69 -3.06
N ALA A 25 2.82 23.18 -2.86
CA ALA A 25 2.53 24.61 -2.81
C ALA A 25 3.23 25.30 -1.64
N LEU A 26 3.30 24.67 -0.46
CA LEU A 26 4.07 25.17 0.68
C LEU A 26 5.57 25.27 0.35
N LEU A 27 6.13 24.25 -0.30
CA LEU A 27 7.55 24.22 -0.69
C LEU A 27 7.88 25.16 -1.85
N ALA A 28 6.90 25.60 -2.64
CA ALA A 28 7.14 26.58 -3.69
C ALA A 28 7.55 27.96 -3.12
N VAL A 29 7.07 28.31 -1.91
CA VAL A 29 7.33 29.61 -1.30
C VAL A 29 8.81 29.81 -0.98
N PRO A 30 9.51 28.91 -0.24
CA PRO A 30 10.95 29.09 -0.01
C PRO A 30 11.77 29.03 -1.30
N PHE A 31 11.33 28.29 -2.32
CA PHE A 31 12.00 28.29 -3.62
C PHE A 31 12.04 29.69 -4.22
N VAL A 32 10.89 30.37 -4.32
CA VAL A 32 10.79 31.73 -4.88
C VAL A 32 11.62 32.73 -4.08
N LEU A 33 11.65 32.59 -2.75
CA LEU A 33 12.33 33.54 -1.87
C LEU A 33 13.85 33.34 -1.79
N HIS A 34 14.34 32.11 -2.00
CA HIS A 34 15.73 31.77 -1.69
C HIS A 34 16.51 31.11 -2.83
N SER A 35 15.84 30.71 -3.93
CA SER A 35 16.47 30.06 -5.08
C SER A 35 16.58 31.03 -6.25
N GLN A 36 17.54 31.96 -6.18
CA GLN A 36 17.84 32.87 -7.28
C GLN A 36 18.71 32.21 -8.37
N PRO A 37 18.43 32.46 -9.67
CA PRO A 37 19.31 32.09 -10.78
C PRO A 37 20.70 32.72 -10.66
N THR A 38 21.74 31.92 -10.48
CA THR A 38 23.12 32.41 -10.53
C THR A 38 23.52 32.64 -12.00
N GLY A 39 24.00 33.84 -12.33
CA GLY A 39 24.67 34.11 -13.62
C GLY A 39 23.96 35.05 -14.60
N VAL A 40 22.75 35.56 -14.32
CA VAL A 40 22.08 36.56 -15.19
C VAL A 40 21.94 37.92 -14.52
N PHE A 41 21.80 37.96 -13.18
CA PHE A 41 21.69 39.20 -12.42
C PHE A 41 22.54 39.07 -11.14
N GLU A 42 23.54 39.93 -11.03
CA GLU A 42 24.36 40.25 -9.85
C GLU A 42 25.66 39.49 -9.54
N THR A 43 26.60 40.34 -9.15
CA THR A 43 28.02 40.19 -8.86
C THR A 43 28.31 40.24 -7.34
N VAL A 44 27.32 39.97 -6.47
CA VAL A 44 27.44 40.17 -5.00
C VAL A 44 27.09 38.92 -4.16
N SER A 45 28.17 38.34 -3.62
CA SER A 45 28.41 37.72 -2.30
C SER A 45 27.66 36.50 -1.74
N THR A 46 26.57 35.97 -2.29
CA THR A 46 25.97 34.73 -1.72
C THR A 46 26.31 33.51 -2.56
N SER A 47 27.02 32.53 -1.99
CA SER A 47 27.42 31.34 -2.73
C SER A 47 26.21 30.42 -2.98
N VAL A 48 26.25 29.64 -4.07
CA VAL A 48 25.18 28.69 -4.41
C VAL A 48 24.97 27.69 -3.26
N GLU A 49 26.04 27.32 -2.56
CA GLU A 49 26.02 26.43 -1.41
C GLU A 49 25.25 27.07 -0.24
N GLN A 50 25.49 28.34 0.06
CA GLN A 50 24.76 29.05 1.12
C GLN A 50 23.26 29.10 0.83
N MET A 51 22.88 29.37 -0.43
CA MET A 51 21.48 29.36 -0.84
C MET A 51 20.85 27.96 -0.71
N ALA A 52 21.61 26.90 -1.01
CA ALA A 52 21.13 25.52 -0.87
C ALA A 52 20.89 25.16 0.60
N VAL A 53 21.80 25.59 1.49
CA VAL A 53 21.66 25.38 2.94
C VAL A 53 20.42 26.11 3.47
N VAL A 54 20.19 27.35 3.05
CA VAL A 54 18.99 28.10 3.46
C VAL A 54 17.71 27.45 2.93
N ALA A 55 17.67 27.07 1.65
CA ALA A 55 16.51 26.39 1.06
C ALA A 55 16.21 25.06 1.76
N SER A 56 17.24 24.24 1.99
CA SER A 56 17.13 22.94 2.68
C SER A 56 16.57 23.11 4.10
N ARG A 57 17.10 24.07 4.87
CA ARG A 57 16.57 24.39 6.21
C ARG A 57 15.09 24.77 6.17
N ARG A 58 14.68 25.63 5.23
CA ARG A 58 13.27 26.06 5.10
C ARG A 58 12.34 24.94 4.68
N TYR A 59 12.76 24.09 3.75
CA TYR A 59 11.97 22.92 3.37
C TYR A 59 11.83 21.94 4.54
N GLU A 60 12.90 21.71 5.30
CA GLU A 60 12.85 20.86 6.48
C GLU A 60 11.91 21.42 7.56
N GLU A 61 11.97 22.72 7.85
CA GLU A 61 11.06 23.41 8.79
C GLU A 61 9.59 23.20 8.38
N ILE A 62 9.25 23.41 7.10
CA ILE A 62 7.88 23.19 6.59
C ILE A 62 7.47 21.73 6.72
N MET A 63 8.35 20.78 6.38
CA MET A 63 8.05 19.36 6.50
C MET A 63 7.80 18.96 7.94
N LEU A 64 8.54 19.52 8.89
CA LEU A 64 8.31 19.30 10.32
C LEU A 64 6.96 19.86 10.80
N ASP A 65 6.57 21.04 10.32
CA ASP A 65 5.26 21.60 10.62
C ASP A 65 4.11 20.74 10.08
N VAL A 66 4.27 20.20 8.86
CA VAL A 66 3.29 19.26 8.28
C VAL A 66 3.27 17.93 9.04
N GLU A 67 4.43 17.43 9.47
CA GLU A 67 4.56 16.24 10.32
C GLU A 67 3.75 16.39 11.62
N HIS A 68 3.90 17.53 12.32
CA HIS A 68 3.10 17.80 13.52
C HIS A 68 1.59 17.85 13.24
N MET A 69 1.17 18.39 12.09
CA MET A 69 -0.24 18.39 11.69
C MET A 69 -0.76 16.98 11.40
N ILE A 70 0.07 16.09 10.87
CA ILE A 70 -0.28 14.67 10.68
C ILE A 70 -0.42 13.99 12.05
N ASP A 71 0.49 14.25 12.98
CA ASP A 71 0.42 13.67 14.33
C ASP A 71 -0.85 14.11 15.07
N GLU A 72 -1.20 15.41 15.00
CA GLU A 72 -2.47 15.93 15.52
C GLU A 72 -3.67 15.21 14.88
N HIS A 73 -3.63 15.01 13.55
CA HIS A 73 -4.68 14.30 12.83
C HIS A 73 -4.81 12.83 13.30
N ILE A 74 -3.70 12.13 13.53
CA ILE A 74 -3.67 10.77 14.08
C ILE A 74 -4.30 10.72 15.47
N GLU A 75 -4.03 11.69 16.33
CA GLU A 75 -4.67 11.76 17.66
C GLU A 75 -6.18 11.97 17.55
N HIS A 76 -6.64 12.85 16.65
CA HIS A 76 -8.07 12.99 16.37
C HIS A 76 -8.70 11.71 15.79
N GLN A 77 -7.98 10.96 14.95
CA GLN A 77 -8.44 9.67 14.42
C GLN A 77 -8.68 8.64 15.52
N LYS A 78 -7.75 8.54 16.48
CA LYS A 78 -7.90 7.64 17.64
C LYS A 78 -9.13 7.99 18.48
N LEU A 79 -9.48 9.27 18.55
CA LEU A 79 -10.66 9.76 19.27
C LEU A 79 -11.96 9.76 18.44
N GLY A 80 -11.92 9.35 17.17
CA GLY A 80 -13.06 9.42 16.26
C GLY A 80 -13.51 10.85 15.90
N THR A 81 -12.64 11.84 16.10
CA THR A 81 -12.90 13.28 15.85
C THR A 81 -12.06 13.85 14.71
N GLN A 82 -11.54 13.02 13.81
CA GLN A 82 -10.68 13.42 12.68
C GLN A 82 -11.26 14.51 11.77
N GLY A 83 -12.59 14.63 11.71
CA GLY A 83 -13.29 15.72 11.03
C GLY A 83 -12.91 17.12 11.53
N ASN A 84 -12.44 17.24 12.78
CA ASN A 84 -12.14 18.50 13.45
C ASN A 84 -10.65 18.88 13.39
N SER A 85 -9.78 17.98 12.94
CA SER A 85 -8.34 18.25 12.86
C SER A 85 -8.01 19.38 11.88
N LYS A 86 -6.97 20.17 12.17
CA LYS A 86 -6.53 21.26 11.28
C LYS A 86 -6.19 20.75 9.88
N LEU A 87 -5.55 19.58 9.79
CA LEU A 87 -5.18 18.98 8.51
C LEU A 87 -6.42 18.63 7.66
N LYS A 88 -7.50 18.12 8.26
CA LYS A 88 -8.73 17.78 7.53
C LYS A 88 -9.44 19.03 7.00
N LEU A 89 -9.38 20.14 7.73
CA LEU A 89 -9.95 21.42 7.28
C LEU A 89 -9.18 21.98 6.06
N LEU A 90 -7.85 21.89 6.08
CA LEU A 90 -7.00 22.41 5.00
C LEU A 90 -6.95 21.48 3.78
N VAL A 91 -7.04 20.17 4.00
CA VAL A 91 -7.03 19.15 2.95
C VAL A 91 -8.22 18.21 3.17
N PRO A 92 -9.44 18.58 2.73
CA PRO A 92 -10.67 17.80 2.99
C PRO A 92 -10.63 16.36 2.48
N SER A 93 -9.81 16.07 1.47
CA SER A 93 -9.64 14.73 0.89
C SER A 93 -8.70 13.82 1.69
N ILE A 94 -8.06 14.31 2.76
CA ILE A 94 -7.10 13.51 3.55
C ILE A 94 -7.78 12.30 4.18
N GLY A 95 -7.11 11.15 4.13
CA GLY A 95 -7.59 9.86 4.59
C GLY A 95 -7.03 9.44 5.95
N THR A 96 -7.03 8.14 6.19
CA THR A 96 -6.49 7.54 7.41
C THR A 96 -4.97 7.51 7.39
N PHE A 97 -4.32 7.82 8.52
CA PHE A 97 -2.88 7.57 8.70
C PHE A 97 -2.70 6.40 9.66
N PHE A 98 -1.90 5.41 9.25
CA PHE A 98 -1.65 4.22 10.06
C PHE A 98 -0.38 4.33 10.91
N THR A 99 0.55 5.18 10.49
CA THR A 99 1.81 5.44 11.19
C THR A 99 2.06 6.94 11.25
N ARG A 100 2.89 7.37 12.19
CA ARG A 100 3.52 8.69 12.10
C ARG A 100 4.36 8.77 10.82
N LEU A 101 4.47 9.96 10.24
CA LEU A 101 5.25 10.19 9.02
C LEU A 101 6.36 11.20 9.32
N PRO A 102 7.62 10.75 9.52
CA PRO A 102 8.74 11.63 9.84
C PRO A 102 9.21 12.40 8.59
N LEU A 103 8.39 13.36 8.13
CA LEU A 103 8.57 14.09 6.88
C LEU A 103 9.87 14.87 6.83
N ALA A 104 10.30 15.47 7.95
CA ALA A 104 11.56 16.22 7.99
C ALA A 104 12.77 15.30 7.75
N ALA A 105 12.77 14.12 8.37
CA ALA A 105 13.82 13.12 8.17
C ALA A 105 13.77 12.52 6.76
N ALA A 106 12.57 12.24 6.24
CA ALA A 106 12.36 11.74 4.89
C ALA A 106 12.82 12.76 3.83
N PHE A 107 12.53 14.04 4.03
CA PHE A 107 13.03 15.12 3.18
C PHE A 107 14.55 15.16 3.18
N ARG A 108 15.21 15.16 4.35
CA ARG A 108 16.68 15.11 4.43
C ARG A 108 17.27 13.91 3.69
N TYR A 109 16.62 12.75 3.77
CA TYR A 109 17.05 11.54 3.07
C TYR A 109 16.96 11.72 1.54
N GLN A 110 15.83 12.20 1.02
CA GLN A 110 15.65 12.40 -0.41
C GLN A 110 16.45 13.60 -0.96
N ASP A 111 16.64 14.67 -0.19
CA ASP A 111 17.43 15.84 -0.59
C ASP A 111 18.91 15.48 -0.80
N LYS A 112 19.46 14.57 0.02
CA LYS A 112 20.82 14.05 -0.17
C LYS A 112 21.01 13.27 -1.48
N LYS A 113 19.95 12.60 -1.95
CA LYS A 113 19.99 11.80 -3.19
C LYS A 113 19.68 12.64 -4.42
N ARG A 114 18.72 13.55 -4.30
CA ARG A 114 18.08 14.26 -5.44
C ARG A 114 18.42 15.74 -5.51
N PHE A 115 19.18 16.26 -4.54
CA PHE A 115 19.65 17.64 -4.47
C PHE A 115 18.50 18.65 -4.71
N ILE A 116 17.37 18.42 -4.06
CA ILE A 116 16.13 19.19 -4.21
C ILE A 116 16.41 20.67 -3.89
N SER A 117 17.10 20.92 -2.78
CA SER A 117 17.44 22.25 -2.27
C SER A 117 18.52 22.97 -3.10
N SER A 118 19.26 22.23 -3.92
CA SER A 118 20.33 22.79 -4.74
C SER A 118 19.83 23.35 -6.08
N ARG A 119 18.58 23.08 -6.45
CA ARG A 119 17.98 23.58 -7.70
C ARG A 119 17.75 25.08 -7.66
N ARG A 120 17.95 25.76 -8.80
CA ARG A 120 17.78 27.23 -8.94
C ARG A 120 16.74 27.67 -9.96
N PHE A 121 16.32 26.76 -10.84
CA PHE A 121 15.35 27.05 -11.89
C PHE A 121 14.09 26.18 -11.82
N VAL A 122 14.15 25.10 -11.04
CA VAL A 122 13.07 24.11 -10.94
C VAL A 122 12.71 23.94 -9.47
N PRO A 123 11.49 24.35 -9.05
CA PRO A 123 11.04 24.14 -7.68
C PRO A 123 10.85 22.64 -7.36
N PRO A 124 10.65 22.28 -6.08
CA PRO A 124 10.16 20.96 -5.71
C PRO A 124 8.90 20.59 -6.52
N SER A 125 8.95 19.44 -7.18
CA SER A 125 7.90 18.94 -8.05
C SER A 125 6.91 18.04 -7.29
N PHE A 126 5.82 17.66 -7.96
CA PHE A 126 4.88 16.67 -7.42
C PHE A 126 5.59 15.35 -7.10
N ASN A 127 6.48 14.90 -7.99
CA ASN A 127 7.23 13.67 -7.81
C ASN A 127 8.24 13.77 -6.65
N ASP A 128 8.85 14.92 -6.41
CA ASP A 128 9.73 15.11 -5.25
C ASP A 128 8.96 14.89 -3.95
N VAL A 129 7.79 15.52 -3.82
CA VAL A 129 6.93 15.36 -2.63
C VAL A 129 6.41 13.94 -2.50
N ARG A 130 5.99 13.31 -3.61
CA ARG A 130 5.56 11.89 -3.63
C ARG A 130 6.66 10.96 -3.10
N LEU A 131 7.90 11.13 -3.54
CA LEU A 131 9.03 10.30 -3.11
C LEU A 131 9.43 10.56 -1.65
N ILE A 132 9.30 11.80 -1.17
CA ILE A 132 9.47 12.13 0.24
C ILE A 132 8.40 11.44 1.09
N LEU A 133 7.14 11.46 0.66
CA LEU A 133 6.05 10.76 1.36
C LEU A 133 6.23 9.24 1.33
N ASN A 134 6.69 8.66 0.21
CA ASN A 134 7.05 7.24 0.16
C ASN A 134 8.12 6.92 1.21
N THR A 135 9.20 7.71 1.25
CA THR A 135 10.28 7.55 2.24
C THR A 135 9.75 7.66 3.68
N ALA A 136 8.90 8.65 3.95
CA ALA A 136 8.30 8.84 5.26
C ALA A 136 7.41 7.65 5.68
N GLN A 137 6.68 7.06 4.73
CA GLN A 137 5.90 5.85 4.96
C GLN A 137 6.77 4.65 5.28
N LEU A 138 7.90 4.46 4.57
CA LEU A 138 8.87 3.41 4.88
C LEU A 138 9.46 3.60 6.29
N MET A 139 9.85 4.83 6.64
CA MET A 139 10.35 5.16 7.97
C MET A 139 9.28 4.94 9.04
N GLY A 140 8.03 5.30 8.77
CA GLY A 140 6.89 5.11 9.66
C GLY A 140 6.62 3.63 9.95
N VAL A 141 6.49 2.80 8.92
CA VAL A 141 6.17 1.37 9.07
C VAL A 141 7.31 0.59 9.73
N THR A 142 8.57 0.95 9.48
CA THR A 142 9.74 0.30 10.09
C THR A 142 9.99 0.75 11.53
N THR A 143 9.54 1.95 11.91
CA THR A 143 9.63 2.46 13.29
C THR A 143 8.46 1.97 14.14
N ALA A 144 7.25 1.86 13.57
CA ALA A 144 6.07 1.37 14.27
C ALA A 144 6.21 -0.10 14.72
N GLY A 145 6.97 -0.91 13.98
CA GLY A 145 7.18 -2.31 14.33
C GLY A 145 7.96 -3.07 13.27
N ARG A 146 7.65 -4.35 13.11
CA ARG A 146 8.10 -5.14 11.97
C ARG A 146 7.05 -5.02 10.86
N LEU A 147 7.50 -4.84 9.62
CA LEU A 147 6.64 -4.95 8.44
C LEU A 147 6.19 -6.42 8.28
N ASP A 148 4.92 -6.68 8.56
CA ASP A 148 4.37 -8.03 8.50
C ASP A 148 3.85 -8.38 7.12
N LEU A 149 3.31 -7.41 6.39
CA LEU A 149 2.73 -7.64 5.06
C LEU A 149 3.18 -6.54 4.10
N ALA A 150 3.80 -6.96 3.00
CA ALA A 150 3.96 -6.14 1.81
C ALA A 150 3.00 -6.65 0.74
N THR A 151 2.19 -5.77 0.18
CA THR A 151 1.35 -6.08 -0.98
C THR A 151 1.80 -5.28 -2.18
N PHE A 152 1.73 -5.88 -3.34
CA PHE A 152 2.18 -5.29 -4.61
C PHE A 152 1.05 -5.38 -5.61
N ASP A 153 0.82 -4.29 -6.33
CA ASP A 153 0.15 -4.40 -7.61
C ASP A 153 1.03 -5.17 -8.62
N GLY A 154 0.40 -5.75 -9.62
CA GLY A 154 1.09 -6.43 -10.72
C GLY A 154 1.59 -5.45 -11.77
N ASP A 155 0.71 -5.09 -12.70
CA ASP A 155 1.01 -4.26 -13.86
C ASP A 155 1.55 -2.88 -13.46
N VAL A 156 2.56 -2.40 -14.18
CA VAL A 156 3.26 -1.10 -13.98
C VAL A 156 3.92 -0.92 -12.61
N THR A 157 3.86 -1.94 -11.76
CA THR A 157 4.44 -1.96 -10.42
C THR A 157 5.58 -2.97 -10.31
N LEU A 158 5.35 -4.23 -10.69
CA LEU A 158 6.38 -5.28 -10.68
C LEU A 158 7.03 -5.49 -12.06
N TYR A 159 6.26 -5.26 -13.11
CA TYR A 159 6.65 -5.41 -14.51
C TYR A 159 5.87 -4.39 -15.36
N ASP A 160 6.35 -4.15 -16.58
CA ASP A 160 5.68 -3.24 -17.51
C ASP A 160 4.28 -3.74 -17.90
N ASP A 161 3.43 -2.81 -18.33
CA ASP A 161 2.03 -3.08 -18.69
C ASP A 161 1.88 -4.24 -19.68
N GLY A 162 1.19 -5.31 -19.25
CA GLY A 162 0.93 -6.51 -20.05
C GLY A 162 2.08 -7.51 -20.12
N GLU A 163 3.23 -7.20 -19.53
CA GLU A 163 4.41 -8.08 -19.51
C GLU A 163 4.37 -9.07 -18.32
N SER A 164 5.41 -9.89 -18.20
CA SER A 164 5.57 -10.86 -17.12
C SER A 164 6.79 -10.55 -16.26
N LEU A 165 6.79 -11.07 -15.03
CA LEU A 165 7.91 -10.98 -14.12
C LEU A 165 8.98 -12.01 -14.49
N GLU A 166 9.91 -11.61 -15.35
CA GLU A 166 11.02 -12.44 -15.82
C GLU A 166 12.08 -12.69 -14.71
N PRO A 167 12.81 -13.81 -14.74
CA PRO A 167 13.78 -14.19 -13.70
C PRO A 167 14.89 -13.17 -13.42
N GLU A 168 15.27 -12.38 -14.43
CA GLU A 168 16.34 -11.38 -14.33
C GLU A 168 15.87 -10.07 -13.67
N ASN A 169 14.58 -9.92 -13.41
CA ASN A 169 14.05 -8.68 -12.86
C ASN A 169 14.55 -8.46 -11.41
N PRO A 170 15.24 -7.33 -11.13
CA PRO A 170 15.87 -7.09 -9.83
C PRO A 170 14.88 -7.02 -8.67
N VAL A 171 13.59 -6.72 -8.91
CA VAL A 171 12.57 -6.68 -7.86
C VAL A 171 12.41 -8.02 -7.14
N ILE A 172 12.69 -9.13 -7.83
CA ILE A 172 12.61 -10.48 -7.26
C ILE A 172 13.54 -10.62 -6.06
N GLN A 173 14.78 -10.12 -6.16
CA GLN A 173 15.74 -10.21 -5.06
C GLN A 173 15.31 -9.37 -3.85
N GLU A 174 14.68 -8.23 -4.10
CA GLU A 174 14.15 -7.39 -3.04
C GLU A 174 12.94 -8.01 -2.35
N ILE A 175 12.04 -8.66 -3.09
CA ILE A 175 10.92 -9.45 -2.52
C ILE A 175 11.44 -10.63 -1.69
N LEU A 176 12.43 -11.39 -2.20
CA LEU A 176 13.05 -12.49 -1.45
C LEU A 176 13.73 -11.98 -0.17
N SER A 177 14.35 -10.79 -0.22
CA SER A 177 14.90 -10.13 0.97
C SER A 177 13.81 -9.87 2.00
N LEU A 178 12.66 -9.30 1.62
CA LEU A 178 11.53 -9.11 2.55
C LEU A 178 11.05 -10.45 3.14
N MET A 179 10.86 -11.47 2.31
CA MET A 179 10.44 -12.80 2.77
C MET A 179 11.43 -13.43 3.75
N SER A 180 12.74 -13.18 3.59
CA SER A 180 13.76 -13.66 4.52
C SER A 180 13.70 -13.01 5.91
N HIS A 181 13.12 -11.81 6.02
CA HIS A 181 12.79 -11.14 7.29
C HIS A 181 11.36 -11.48 7.75
N ASP A 182 10.78 -12.52 7.16
CA ASP A 182 9.45 -13.06 7.45
C ASP A 182 8.29 -12.10 7.17
N THR A 183 8.50 -11.09 6.32
CA THR A 183 7.42 -10.30 5.73
C THR A 183 6.62 -11.17 4.75
N LYS A 184 5.29 -11.13 4.89
CA LYS A 184 4.35 -11.81 4.00
C LYS A 184 4.14 -10.98 2.74
N ILE A 185 3.96 -11.65 1.61
CA ILE A 185 3.83 -11.03 0.29
C ILE A 185 2.45 -11.34 -0.28
N GLY A 186 1.71 -10.29 -0.66
CA GLY A 186 0.46 -10.40 -1.39
C GLY A 186 0.56 -9.71 -2.75
N ILE A 187 0.41 -10.45 -3.85
CA ILE A 187 0.30 -9.84 -5.18
C ILE A 187 -1.18 -9.58 -5.45
N VAL A 188 -1.61 -8.32 -5.47
CA VAL A 188 -3.02 -7.92 -5.64
C VAL A 188 -3.19 -7.32 -7.03
N THR A 189 -3.88 -8.00 -7.94
CA THR A 189 -3.97 -7.61 -9.35
C THR A 189 -5.40 -7.58 -9.86
N ALA A 190 -5.70 -6.63 -10.75
CA ALA A 190 -6.95 -6.58 -11.51
C ALA A 190 -7.12 -7.79 -12.44
N ALA A 191 -6.04 -8.46 -12.83
CA ALA A 191 -6.12 -9.68 -13.64
C ALA A 191 -6.89 -10.79 -12.90
N GLY A 192 -8.12 -11.06 -13.35
CA GLY A 192 -9.01 -12.08 -12.79
C GLY A 192 -9.07 -13.34 -13.65
N TYR A 193 -8.45 -14.42 -13.17
CA TYR A 193 -8.45 -15.75 -13.76
C TYR A 193 -8.86 -16.79 -12.70
N THR A 194 -9.54 -17.85 -13.13
CA THR A 194 -9.83 -19.01 -12.29
C THR A 194 -8.69 -20.03 -12.30
N GLU A 195 -7.81 -19.97 -13.29
CA GLU A 195 -6.73 -20.94 -13.53
C GLU A 195 -5.38 -20.43 -13.02
N ALA A 196 -4.70 -21.23 -12.20
CA ALA A 196 -3.36 -20.95 -11.69
C ALA A 196 -2.31 -20.71 -12.80
N LYS A 197 -2.45 -21.42 -13.94
CA LYS A 197 -1.54 -21.33 -15.09
C LYS A 197 -1.35 -19.90 -15.60
N ARG A 198 -2.42 -19.09 -15.60
CA ARG A 198 -2.38 -17.72 -16.12
C ARG A 198 -1.61 -16.78 -15.19
N TYR A 199 -1.79 -16.94 -13.88
CA TYR A 199 -1.00 -16.23 -12.88
C TYR A 199 0.47 -16.65 -12.91
N TYR A 200 0.73 -17.95 -13.07
CA TYR A 200 2.10 -18.45 -13.25
C TYR A 200 2.76 -17.79 -14.47
N GLY A 201 2.07 -17.71 -15.62
CA GLY A 201 2.63 -17.02 -16.80
C GLY A 201 3.15 -15.62 -16.48
N ARG A 202 2.40 -14.83 -15.70
CA ARG A 202 2.77 -13.46 -15.30
C ARG A 202 3.83 -13.41 -14.19
N LEU A 203 3.96 -14.44 -13.35
CA LEU A 203 4.75 -14.40 -12.11
C LEU A 203 5.85 -15.46 -12.03
N HIS A 204 6.11 -16.20 -13.11
CA HIS A 204 6.97 -17.38 -13.11
C HIS A 204 8.38 -17.10 -12.59
N GLY A 205 8.98 -15.94 -12.91
CA GLY A 205 10.31 -15.58 -12.42
C GLY A 205 10.37 -15.52 -10.88
N LEU A 206 9.37 -14.92 -10.23
CA LEU A 206 9.28 -14.88 -8.77
C LEU A 206 8.99 -16.26 -8.17
N LEU A 207 8.04 -17.01 -8.75
CA LEU A 207 7.62 -18.31 -8.23
C LEU A 207 8.77 -19.33 -8.28
N GLU A 208 9.48 -19.41 -9.40
CA GLU A 208 10.64 -20.30 -9.54
C GLU A 208 11.81 -19.82 -8.68
N ALA A 209 12.01 -18.51 -8.49
CA ALA A 209 13.02 -17.99 -7.58
C ALA A 209 12.74 -18.35 -6.11
N ILE A 210 11.48 -18.31 -5.66
CA ILE A 210 11.09 -18.76 -4.30
C ILE A 210 11.37 -20.25 -4.12
N LYS A 211 10.96 -21.07 -5.10
CA LYS A 211 11.20 -22.52 -5.10
C LYS A 211 12.68 -22.86 -5.04
N ALA A 212 13.50 -22.19 -5.85
CA ALA A 212 14.95 -22.41 -5.93
C ALA A 212 15.75 -21.76 -4.79
N SER A 213 15.12 -20.87 -4.01
CA SER A 213 15.80 -20.14 -2.94
C SER A 213 16.36 -21.08 -1.87
N LYS A 214 17.64 -20.85 -1.55
CA LYS A 214 18.36 -21.47 -0.42
C LYS A 214 18.40 -20.56 0.81
N VAL A 215 17.96 -19.32 0.65
CA VAL A 215 17.93 -18.31 1.73
C VAL A 215 16.63 -18.41 2.52
N LEU A 216 15.52 -18.69 1.83
CA LEU A 216 14.22 -18.85 2.47
C LEU A 216 14.10 -20.22 3.14
N THR A 217 13.62 -20.22 4.37
CA THR A 217 13.14 -21.45 5.02
C THR A 217 11.90 -21.99 4.32
N GLU A 218 11.60 -23.28 4.50
CA GLU A 218 10.38 -23.88 3.93
C GLU A 218 9.10 -23.15 4.38
N THR A 219 9.03 -22.71 5.64
CA THR A 219 7.92 -21.88 6.12
C THR A 219 7.86 -20.54 5.41
N GLN A 220 8.99 -19.88 5.19
CA GLN A 220 9.03 -18.58 4.50
C GLN A 220 8.65 -18.69 3.03
N LYS A 221 8.90 -19.81 2.35
CA LYS A 221 8.43 -20.02 0.96
C LYS A 221 6.91 -19.94 0.83
N HIS A 222 6.18 -20.28 1.89
CA HIS A 222 4.71 -20.15 1.94
C HIS A 222 4.21 -18.74 2.30
N ASN A 223 5.10 -17.76 2.49
CA ASN A 223 4.73 -16.36 2.75
C ASN A 223 4.26 -15.60 1.50
N LEU A 224 3.75 -16.28 0.48
CA LEU A 224 3.26 -15.66 -0.76
C LEU A 224 1.81 -16.09 -1.05
N VAL A 225 0.97 -15.09 -1.33
CA VAL A 225 -0.35 -15.28 -1.95
C VAL A 225 -0.54 -14.36 -3.15
N VAL A 226 -1.37 -14.78 -4.09
CA VAL A 226 -1.82 -13.99 -5.24
C VAL A 226 -3.32 -13.77 -5.12
N MET A 227 -3.73 -12.51 -5.03
CA MET A 227 -5.10 -12.04 -5.05
C MET A 227 -5.44 -11.50 -6.43
N GLY A 228 -6.21 -12.26 -7.19
CA GLY A 228 -6.62 -11.95 -8.54
C GLY A 228 -8.01 -11.37 -8.66
N GLY A 229 -8.23 -10.59 -9.71
CA GLY A 229 -9.49 -9.88 -9.98
C GLY A 229 -9.82 -8.93 -8.84
N GLU A 230 -8.83 -8.16 -8.37
CA GLU A 230 -8.86 -7.25 -7.22
C GLU A 230 -9.05 -7.94 -5.86
N SER A 231 -10.11 -8.73 -5.71
CA SER A 231 -10.50 -9.39 -4.46
C SER A 231 -11.33 -10.67 -4.68
N ASN A 232 -11.12 -11.34 -5.82
CA ASN A 232 -12.05 -12.38 -6.30
C ASN A 232 -11.49 -13.80 -6.30
N PHE A 233 -10.19 -13.96 -6.51
CA PHE A 233 -9.54 -15.28 -6.57
C PHE A 233 -8.27 -15.27 -5.73
N LEU A 234 -8.14 -16.21 -4.79
CA LEU A 234 -6.94 -16.33 -3.95
C LEU A 234 -6.18 -17.59 -4.33
N PHE A 235 -4.88 -17.44 -4.54
CA PHE A 235 -3.95 -18.54 -4.74
C PHE A 235 -2.83 -18.45 -3.70
N LYS A 236 -2.42 -19.60 -3.17
CA LYS A 236 -1.26 -19.70 -2.27
C LYS A 236 -0.11 -20.38 -2.97
N PHE A 237 1.12 -20.04 -2.61
CA PHE A 237 2.29 -20.75 -3.09
C PHE A 237 2.31 -22.20 -2.60
N SER A 238 2.57 -23.15 -3.49
CA SER A 238 2.63 -24.58 -3.19
C SER A 238 3.67 -25.29 -4.05
N LEU A 239 4.66 -25.94 -3.42
CA LEU A 239 5.72 -26.69 -4.12
C LEU A 239 5.20 -27.93 -4.85
N THR A 240 4.02 -28.42 -4.49
CA THR A 240 3.42 -29.63 -5.08
C THR A 240 2.44 -29.35 -6.20
N ALA A 241 2.08 -28.08 -6.44
CA ALA A 241 1.18 -27.69 -7.51
C ALA A 241 1.95 -27.50 -8.83
N ASP A 242 1.36 -27.93 -9.95
CA ASP A 242 1.96 -27.87 -11.30
C ASP A 242 2.46 -26.49 -11.72
N HIS A 243 1.84 -25.44 -11.19
CA HIS A 243 2.14 -24.03 -11.50
C HIS A 243 2.57 -23.26 -10.26
N LEU A 244 3.05 -23.96 -9.24
CA LEU A 244 3.48 -23.42 -7.94
C LEU A 244 2.41 -22.62 -7.18
N LEU A 245 1.17 -22.67 -7.65
CA LEU A 245 0.03 -21.94 -7.14
C LEU A 245 -1.16 -22.90 -6.99
N GLU A 246 -1.70 -22.94 -5.78
CA GLU A 246 -2.90 -23.72 -5.45
C GLU A 246 -4.07 -22.77 -5.20
N TYR A 247 -5.20 -23.02 -5.87
CA TYR A 247 -6.43 -22.25 -5.67
C TYR A 247 -6.96 -22.45 -4.25
N VAL A 248 -7.29 -21.36 -3.56
CA VAL A 248 -7.87 -21.37 -2.23
C VAL A 248 -9.37 -21.11 -2.32
N SER A 249 -10.17 -22.06 -1.87
CA SER A 249 -11.64 -21.98 -1.92
C SER A 249 -12.16 -20.71 -1.26
N ARG A 250 -13.01 -19.97 -1.99
CA ARG A 250 -13.55 -18.65 -1.60
C ARG A 250 -14.08 -18.60 -0.17
N ARG A 251 -14.83 -19.62 0.26
CA ARG A 251 -15.44 -19.67 1.60
C ARG A 251 -14.43 -19.65 2.75
N SER A 252 -13.17 -20.01 2.51
CA SER A 252 -12.14 -20.08 3.55
C SER A 252 -11.49 -18.73 3.88
N TRP A 253 -11.55 -17.75 2.97
CA TRP A 253 -10.78 -16.51 3.08
C TRP A 253 -11.60 -15.22 2.97
N ILE A 254 -12.84 -15.27 2.48
CA ILE A 254 -13.69 -14.08 2.40
C ILE A 254 -13.86 -13.43 3.76
N LEU A 255 -13.94 -12.10 3.76
CA LEU A 255 -14.21 -11.32 4.96
C LEU A 255 -15.70 -11.42 5.32
N PRO A 256 -16.08 -11.26 6.60
CA PRO A 256 -17.48 -11.25 7.01
C PRO A 256 -18.34 -10.27 6.20
N SER A 257 -17.83 -9.09 5.93
CA SER A 257 -18.51 -8.08 5.11
C SER A 257 -18.64 -8.43 3.63
N MET A 258 -17.86 -9.38 3.10
CA MET A 258 -18.04 -9.89 1.74
C MET A 258 -19.19 -10.91 1.65
N THR A 259 -19.67 -11.45 2.77
CA THR A 259 -20.78 -12.42 2.77
C THR A 259 -22.12 -11.78 2.42
N THR A 260 -22.23 -10.45 2.58
CA THR A 260 -23.43 -9.67 2.24
C THR A 260 -23.52 -9.34 0.75
N TRP A 261 -22.49 -9.69 -0.03
CA TRP A 261 -22.43 -9.50 -1.49
C TRP A 261 -23.19 -10.64 -2.18
N THR A 262 -24.52 -10.56 -2.11
CA THR A 262 -25.41 -11.58 -2.67
C THR A 262 -25.31 -11.64 -4.19
N GLU A 263 -25.62 -12.80 -4.75
CA GLU A 263 -25.60 -13.01 -6.20
C GLU A 263 -26.61 -12.12 -6.94
N SER A 264 -27.74 -11.80 -6.30
CA SER A 264 -28.71 -10.83 -6.82
C SER A 264 -28.13 -9.42 -6.95
N ARG A 265 -27.38 -8.95 -5.94
CA ARG A 265 -26.73 -7.64 -5.94
C ARG A 265 -25.59 -7.56 -6.95
N ILE A 266 -24.78 -8.62 -7.01
CA ILE A 266 -23.69 -8.74 -7.99
C ILE A 266 -24.27 -8.68 -9.41
N THR A 267 -25.30 -9.48 -9.69
CA THR A 267 -25.96 -9.50 -11.00
C THR A 267 -26.52 -8.12 -11.34
N ALA A 268 -27.23 -7.47 -10.43
CA ALA A 268 -27.81 -6.15 -10.65
C ALA A 268 -26.74 -5.08 -10.95
N LEU A 269 -25.61 -5.08 -10.22
CA LEU A 269 -24.52 -4.14 -10.48
C LEU A 269 -23.89 -4.39 -11.85
N LEU A 270 -23.55 -5.65 -12.15
CA LEU A 270 -22.93 -6.00 -13.41
C LEU A 270 -23.86 -5.79 -14.60
N ASP A 271 -25.17 -5.95 -14.46
CA ASP A 271 -26.15 -5.64 -15.51
C ASP A 271 -26.21 -4.14 -15.81
N LEU A 272 -26.17 -3.30 -14.77
CA LEU A 272 -26.10 -1.84 -14.94
C LEU A 272 -24.76 -1.42 -15.57
N ALA A 273 -23.66 -2.04 -15.17
CA ALA A 273 -22.34 -1.82 -15.76
C ALA A 273 -22.32 -2.24 -17.24
N GLU A 274 -22.86 -3.42 -17.55
CA GLU A 274 -22.98 -3.95 -18.91
C GLU A 274 -23.81 -3.03 -19.81
N TYR A 275 -24.96 -2.58 -19.32
CA TYR A 275 -25.80 -1.61 -20.02
C TYR A 275 -25.04 -0.31 -20.30
N SER A 276 -24.35 0.21 -19.29
CA SER A 276 -23.57 1.45 -19.40
C SER A 276 -22.43 1.32 -20.42
N LEU A 277 -21.73 0.17 -20.42
CA LEU A 277 -20.68 -0.14 -21.39
C LEU A 277 -21.23 -0.22 -22.82
N LYS A 278 -22.38 -0.89 -23.02
CA LYS A 278 -23.04 -0.97 -24.34
C LYS A 278 -23.41 0.42 -24.88
N GLU A 279 -23.91 1.30 -24.01
CA GLU A 279 -24.23 2.68 -24.36
C GLU A 279 -22.98 3.45 -24.80
N CYS A 280 -21.86 3.33 -24.06
CA CYS A 280 -20.58 3.92 -24.45
C CYS A 280 -20.06 3.37 -25.79
N VAL A 281 -20.14 2.04 -25.99
CA VAL A 281 -19.73 1.39 -27.25
C VAL A 281 -20.51 1.95 -28.44
N THR A 282 -21.83 2.14 -28.29
CA THR A 282 -22.67 2.73 -29.34
C THR A 282 -22.37 4.21 -29.55
N ASN A 283 -22.36 5.01 -28.48
CA ASN A 283 -22.19 6.46 -28.55
C ASN A 283 -20.82 6.88 -29.10
N LEU A 284 -19.76 6.13 -28.75
CA LEU A 284 -18.39 6.38 -29.21
C LEU A 284 -18.05 5.55 -30.46
N SER A 285 -18.98 4.75 -30.99
CA SER A 285 -18.76 3.86 -32.14
C SER A 285 -17.53 2.96 -31.98
N LEU A 286 -17.32 2.42 -30.78
CA LEU A 286 -16.14 1.60 -30.48
C LEU A 286 -16.28 0.22 -31.14
N PRO A 287 -15.27 -0.26 -31.88
CA PRO A 287 -15.25 -1.63 -32.38
C PRO A 287 -14.88 -2.58 -31.23
N ALA A 288 -15.82 -2.80 -30.32
CA ALA A 288 -15.63 -3.50 -29.07
C ALA A 288 -16.58 -4.69 -28.90
N ASN A 289 -16.05 -5.79 -28.35
CA ASN A 289 -16.83 -6.92 -27.88
C ASN A 289 -17.01 -6.82 -26.37
N LEU A 290 -18.22 -7.12 -25.90
CA LEU A 290 -18.50 -7.19 -24.47
C LEU A 290 -18.15 -8.57 -23.91
N ILE A 291 -17.54 -8.60 -22.73
CA ILE A 291 -17.20 -9.81 -21.98
C ILE A 291 -17.86 -9.73 -20.61
N ARG A 292 -18.72 -10.70 -20.30
CA ARG A 292 -19.32 -10.90 -18.98
C ARG A 292 -18.67 -12.10 -18.29
N LYS A 293 -18.20 -11.89 -17.06
CA LYS A 293 -17.67 -12.92 -16.16
C LYS A 293 -18.54 -13.00 -14.90
N GLU A 294 -18.25 -13.96 -14.02
CA GLU A 294 -18.99 -14.15 -12.75
C GLU A 294 -19.00 -12.88 -11.88
N ARG A 295 -17.87 -12.16 -11.83
CA ARG A 295 -17.67 -11.01 -10.92
C ARG A 295 -17.09 -9.79 -11.62
N ALA A 296 -17.22 -9.75 -12.94
CA ALA A 296 -16.68 -8.67 -13.75
C ALA A 296 -17.44 -8.55 -15.08
N VAL A 297 -17.47 -7.35 -15.64
CA VAL A 297 -17.93 -7.11 -17.02
C VAL A 297 -17.05 -6.06 -17.68
N GLY A 298 -16.75 -6.20 -18.96
CA GLY A 298 -15.88 -5.29 -19.65
C GLY A 298 -16.01 -5.31 -21.16
N ILE A 299 -15.27 -4.44 -21.83
CA ILE A 299 -15.17 -4.36 -23.28
C ILE A 299 -13.73 -4.56 -23.72
N VAL A 300 -13.53 -5.34 -24.78
CA VAL A 300 -12.24 -5.58 -25.42
C VAL A 300 -12.32 -5.25 -26.91
N PRO A 301 -11.18 -5.04 -27.60
CA PRO A 301 -11.21 -4.80 -29.05
C PRO A 301 -11.86 -5.97 -29.79
N ALA A 302 -12.83 -5.68 -30.66
CA ALA A 302 -13.47 -6.70 -31.48
C ALA A 302 -12.56 -7.21 -32.61
N ILE A 303 -11.60 -6.37 -33.02
CA ILE A 303 -10.65 -6.65 -34.10
C ILE A 303 -9.28 -6.94 -33.48
N PRO A 304 -8.65 -8.09 -33.77
CA PRO A 304 -7.30 -8.39 -33.31
C PRO A 304 -6.31 -7.28 -33.67
N GLY A 305 -5.52 -6.85 -32.69
CA GLY A 305 -4.53 -5.77 -32.86
C GLY A 305 -5.10 -4.35 -32.86
N TYR A 306 -6.42 -4.17 -32.82
CA TYR A 306 -7.01 -2.84 -32.69
C TYR A 306 -6.69 -2.22 -31.32
N LYS A 307 -6.32 -0.94 -31.34
CA LYS A 307 -6.02 -0.14 -30.15
C LYS A 307 -7.06 0.95 -29.99
N PHE A 308 -7.79 0.94 -28.88
CA PHE A 308 -8.72 2.02 -28.58
C PHE A 308 -7.95 3.33 -28.34
N PRO A 309 -8.49 4.49 -28.75
CA PRO A 309 -8.00 5.78 -28.26
C PRO A 309 -8.12 5.81 -26.74
N ARG A 310 -7.06 6.28 -26.06
CA ARG A 310 -7.03 6.33 -24.59
C ARG A 310 -8.19 7.15 -24.05
N GLU A 311 -8.48 8.27 -24.69
CA GLU A 311 -9.54 9.22 -24.33
C GLU A 311 -10.91 8.54 -24.35
N SER A 312 -11.15 7.64 -25.31
CA SER A 312 -12.39 6.86 -25.37
C SER A 312 -12.51 5.86 -24.23
N LEU A 313 -11.40 5.25 -23.81
CA LEU A 313 -11.38 4.37 -22.65
C LEU A 313 -11.63 5.16 -21.36
N GLU A 314 -10.99 6.33 -21.19
CA GLU A 314 -11.21 7.21 -20.04
C GLU A 314 -12.66 7.69 -19.96
N GLU A 315 -13.24 8.15 -21.07
CA GLU A 315 -14.64 8.56 -21.13
C GLU A 315 -15.56 7.40 -20.71
N THR A 316 -15.32 6.21 -21.26
CA THR A 316 -16.10 5.00 -20.93
C THR A 316 -16.03 4.69 -19.43
N VAL A 317 -14.83 4.69 -18.85
CA VAL A 317 -14.65 4.44 -17.41
C VAL A 317 -15.37 5.50 -16.58
N MET A 318 -15.21 6.78 -16.91
CA MET A 318 -15.82 7.88 -16.16
C MET A 318 -17.34 7.82 -16.19
N VAL A 319 -17.94 7.52 -17.35
CA VAL A 319 -19.40 7.36 -17.50
C VAL A 319 -19.90 6.17 -16.67
N VAL A 320 -19.26 5.01 -16.82
CA VAL A 320 -19.68 3.78 -16.11
C VAL A 320 -19.51 3.96 -14.60
N GLN A 321 -18.36 4.47 -14.15
CA GLN A 321 -18.10 4.78 -12.74
C GLN A 321 -19.19 5.70 -12.18
N LYS A 322 -19.50 6.81 -12.87
CA LYS A 322 -20.49 7.78 -12.39
C LYS A 322 -21.90 7.20 -12.32
N LYS A 323 -22.31 6.40 -13.32
CA LYS A 323 -23.63 5.74 -13.31
C LYS A 323 -23.75 4.76 -12.14
N LEU A 324 -22.71 3.96 -11.90
CA LEU A 324 -22.69 3.00 -10.80
C LEU A 324 -22.68 3.68 -9.43
N GLU A 325 -21.84 4.70 -9.22
CA GLU A 325 -21.77 5.46 -7.95
C GLU A 325 -23.12 6.13 -7.58
N MET A 326 -23.89 6.54 -8.58
CA MET A 326 -25.18 7.20 -8.38
C MET A 326 -26.33 6.20 -8.14
N SER A 327 -26.15 4.93 -8.50
CA SER A 327 -27.15 3.87 -8.35
C SER A 327 -27.27 3.37 -6.90
N GLU A 328 -28.42 2.78 -6.55
CA GLU A 328 -28.63 2.15 -5.25
C GLU A 328 -27.65 0.98 -5.04
N VAL A 329 -27.54 0.07 -6.02
CA VAL A 329 -26.68 -1.11 -5.93
C VAL A 329 -25.20 -0.75 -5.80
N GLY A 330 -24.72 0.30 -6.48
CA GLY A 330 -23.33 0.76 -6.40
C GLY A 330 -22.97 1.45 -5.08
N ARG A 331 -23.96 1.84 -4.26
CA ARG A 331 -23.72 2.31 -2.88
C ARG A 331 -23.60 1.15 -1.89
N GLU A 332 -24.22 0.02 -2.19
CA GLU A 332 -24.21 -1.17 -1.33
C GLU A 332 -23.04 -2.11 -1.62
N LEU A 333 -22.61 -2.18 -2.88
CA LEU A 333 -21.61 -3.13 -3.34
C LEU A 333 -20.36 -2.38 -3.82
N PRO A 334 -19.17 -2.67 -3.27
CA PRO A 334 -17.94 -2.09 -3.79
C PRO A 334 -17.65 -2.61 -5.18
N PHE A 335 -17.13 -1.73 -6.03
CA PHE A 335 -16.74 -2.05 -7.39
C PHE A 335 -15.56 -1.19 -7.82
N CYS A 336 -14.90 -1.62 -8.88
CA CYS A 336 -13.81 -0.91 -9.52
C CYS A 336 -14.06 -0.88 -11.02
N ALA A 337 -14.24 0.30 -11.60
CA ALA A 337 -14.28 0.51 -13.05
C ALA A 337 -12.95 1.12 -13.48
N PHE A 338 -12.20 0.50 -14.39
CA PHE A 338 -10.85 0.92 -14.72
C PHE A 338 -10.51 0.75 -16.21
N ASN A 339 -9.52 1.52 -16.66
CA ASN A 339 -8.90 1.41 -17.98
C ASN A 339 -7.71 0.46 -17.90
N GLY A 340 -7.78 -0.71 -18.55
CA GLY A 340 -6.69 -1.71 -18.57
C GLY A 340 -5.69 -1.51 -19.71
N GLY A 341 -5.53 -0.26 -20.19
CA GLY A 341 -4.58 0.12 -21.24
C GLY A 341 -5.09 -0.12 -22.67
N ASN A 342 -5.88 -1.16 -22.89
CA ASN A 342 -6.56 -1.40 -24.17
C ASN A 342 -7.93 -2.07 -24.04
N ASP A 343 -8.50 -2.06 -22.85
CA ASP A 343 -9.83 -2.55 -22.52
C ASP A 343 -10.39 -1.72 -21.35
N VAL A 344 -11.68 -1.88 -21.08
CA VAL A 344 -12.33 -1.34 -19.87
C VAL A 344 -13.01 -2.48 -19.15
N PHE A 345 -12.80 -2.59 -17.85
CA PHE A 345 -13.47 -3.57 -17.01
C PHE A 345 -14.09 -2.91 -15.78
N VAL A 346 -15.19 -3.51 -15.32
CA VAL A 346 -15.82 -3.26 -14.03
C VAL A 346 -15.78 -4.55 -13.24
N ASP A 347 -15.06 -4.55 -12.14
CA ASP A 347 -14.92 -5.68 -11.23
C ASP A 347 -15.74 -5.45 -9.95
N ILE A 348 -16.28 -6.53 -9.37
CA ILE A 348 -16.84 -6.50 -8.02
C ILE A 348 -15.69 -6.50 -7.00
N GLY A 349 -15.71 -5.52 -6.11
CA GLY A 349 -14.62 -5.24 -5.17
C GLY A 349 -13.58 -4.27 -5.74
N ASP A 350 -12.55 -4.02 -4.93
CA ASP A 350 -11.40 -3.17 -5.28
C ASP A 350 -10.16 -3.65 -4.51
N LYS A 351 -8.97 -3.08 -4.79
CA LYS A 351 -7.71 -3.49 -4.14
C LYS A 351 -7.71 -3.32 -2.63
N SER A 352 -8.51 -2.42 -2.05
CA SER A 352 -8.58 -2.32 -0.59
C SER A 352 -9.12 -3.62 0.02
N TRP A 353 -10.10 -4.26 -0.63
CA TRP A 353 -10.60 -5.57 -0.24
C TRP A 353 -9.56 -6.67 -0.44
N GLY A 354 -8.80 -6.63 -1.53
CA GLY A 354 -7.70 -7.55 -1.77
C GLY A 354 -6.63 -7.48 -0.67
N VAL A 355 -6.20 -6.27 -0.32
CA VAL A 355 -5.25 -6.03 0.78
C VAL A 355 -5.82 -6.47 2.13
N LEU A 356 -7.09 -6.17 2.42
CA LEU A 356 -7.77 -6.63 3.65
C LEU A 356 -7.83 -8.17 3.75
N VAL A 357 -8.07 -8.85 2.62
CA VAL A 357 -8.03 -10.31 2.58
C VAL A 357 -6.62 -10.81 2.87
N CYS A 358 -5.58 -10.23 2.27
CA CYS A 358 -4.20 -10.60 2.58
C CYS A 358 -3.87 -10.40 4.07
N GLN A 359 -4.26 -9.26 4.66
CA GLN A 359 -4.09 -8.96 6.09
C GLN A 359 -4.76 -10.00 6.99
N ASN A 360 -5.99 -10.39 6.67
CA ASN A 360 -6.76 -11.37 7.44
C ASN A 360 -6.28 -12.81 7.19
N TYR A 361 -5.92 -13.16 5.96
CA TYR A 361 -5.45 -14.49 5.59
C TYR A 361 -4.16 -14.84 6.34
N PHE A 362 -3.16 -13.96 6.29
CA PHE A 362 -1.91 -14.18 7.02
C PHE A 362 -2.06 -13.98 8.53
N GLY A 363 -2.95 -13.09 8.98
CA GLY A 363 -3.26 -12.92 10.42
C GLY A 363 -3.78 -14.21 11.07
N ARG A 364 -4.71 -14.92 10.41
CA ARG A 364 -5.26 -16.20 10.90
C ARG A 364 -4.22 -17.33 10.96
N LEU A 365 -3.24 -17.34 10.06
CA LEU A 365 -2.21 -18.38 10.05
C LEU A 365 -1.27 -18.30 11.28
N HIS A 366 -1.10 -17.11 11.88
CA HIS A 366 -0.26 -16.95 13.06
C HIS A 366 -0.86 -17.59 14.33
N GLU A 367 -2.19 -17.73 14.42
CA GLU A 367 -2.87 -18.37 15.57
C GLU A 367 -2.61 -19.89 15.63
N GLY A 368 -2.43 -20.55 14.50
CA GLY A 368 -2.19 -22.00 14.45
C GLY A 368 -0.84 -22.46 15.02
N ALA A 369 0.13 -21.54 15.18
CA ALA A 369 1.49 -21.84 15.61
C ALA A 369 1.76 -21.55 17.10
N VAL A 370 0.85 -20.85 17.81
CA VAL A 370 1.03 -20.43 19.21
C VAL A 370 -0.12 -20.93 20.07
N SER A 371 -0.24 -22.25 20.23
CA SER A 371 -1.05 -22.85 21.30
C SER A 371 -0.13 -23.53 22.32
N ILE A 372 0.36 -22.74 23.28
CA ILE A 372 0.93 -23.29 24.52
C ILE A 372 -0.25 -23.52 25.47
N PRO A 373 -0.51 -24.75 25.97
CA PRO A 373 -1.61 -24.99 26.90
C PRO A 373 -1.33 -24.27 28.23
N ARG A 374 -2.26 -23.43 28.69
CA ARG A 374 -2.24 -22.92 30.06
C ARG A 374 -2.65 -24.04 31.03
N PRO A 375 -2.00 -24.18 32.19
CA PRO A 375 -2.40 -25.16 33.19
C PRO A 375 -3.69 -24.70 33.89
N GLU A 376 -4.61 -25.65 34.09
CA GLU A 376 -5.87 -25.48 34.80
C GLU A 376 -5.63 -25.19 36.30
N SER A 377 -6.33 -24.20 36.86
CA SER A 377 -6.47 -24.07 38.32
C SER A 377 -7.94 -23.86 38.73
N SER A 378 -8.51 -24.94 39.24
CA SER A 378 -9.44 -25.09 40.38
C SER A 378 -10.54 -24.04 40.65
N SER A 379 -11.77 -24.45 40.35
CA SER A 379 -13.03 -24.39 41.13
C SER A 379 -13.15 -23.51 42.39
N THR A 380 -14.11 -22.57 42.40
CA THR A 380 -15.25 -22.48 43.37
C THR A 380 -16.26 -21.37 42.95
N PRO A 381 -17.60 -21.52 43.19
CA PRO A 381 -18.62 -20.55 42.77
C PRO A 381 -19.12 -19.65 43.93
N PRO A 382 -19.78 -18.51 43.66
CA PRO A 382 -21.13 -18.35 44.22
C PRO A 382 -22.18 -17.58 43.39
N SER A 383 -23.41 -18.11 43.49
CA SER A 383 -24.76 -17.50 43.64
C SER A 383 -25.23 -16.25 42.87
N SER A 384 -26.23 -16.50 42.02
CA SER A 384 -27.48 -15.79 41.70
C SER A 384 -27.83 -14.42 42.34
N SER A 385 -28.06 -13.41 41.47
CA SER A 385 -29.33 -12.65 41.38
C SER A 385 -29.30 -11.65 40.20
N SER A 386 -30.20 -11.83 39.23
CA SER A 386 -30.53 -10.89 38.13
C SER A 386 -31.64 -9.89 38.57
N PRO A 387 -32.11 -8.89 37.78
CA PRO A 387 -31.89 -8.64 36.34
C PRO A 387 -31.75 -7.16 35.87
N SER A 388 -31.63 -7.02 34.53
CA SER A 388 -31.93 -5.90 33.62
C SER A 388 -30.90 -4.77 33.43
N ASN A 389 -30.11 -4.80 32.35
CA ASN A 389 -30.46 -4.21 31.04
C ASN A 389 -29.26 -4.28 30.05
N GLU A 390 -29.60 -4.63 28.81
CA GLU A 390 -28.88 -4.43 27.54
C GLU A 390 -27.41 -4.90 27.45
N GLU A 391 -27.27 -6.14 26.96
CA GLU A 391 -26.02 -6.78 26.60
C GLU A 391 -25.36 -6.08 25.39
N GLY A 392 -24.24 -5.42 25.66
CA GLY A 392 -23.17 -5.22 24.68
C GLY A 392 -22.63 -6.58 24.25
N LYS A 393 -22.75 -6.87 22.95
CA LYS A 393 -22.00 -7.96 22.31
C LYS A 393 -20.55 -7.51 22.08
N GLU A 394 -19.77 -7.40 23.15
CA GLU A 394 -18.31 -7.43 23.09
C GLU A 394 -17.87 -8.87 23.35
N GLY A 395 -17.76 -9.67 22.30
CA GLY A 395 -17.39 -11.07 22.46
C GLY A 395 -17.55 -11.92 21.20
N GLU A 396 -17.03 -11.45 20.06
CA GLU A 396 -16.86 -12.33 18.88
C GLU A 396 -15.59 -11.93 18.13
N ASP A 397 -14.59 -12.84 18.14
CA ASP A 397 -13.36 -12.85 17.35
C ASP A 397 -12.39 -11.65 17.49
N ALA A 398 -11.62 -11.63 18.59
CA ALA A 398 -10.31 -10.96 18.58
C ALA A 398 -9.28 -11.77 17.77
N ARG A 399 -9.59 -12.05 16.49
CA ARG A 399 -8.66 -12.67 15.54
C ARG A 399 -7.58 -11.64 15.21
N VAL A 400 -6.31 -11.98 15.41
CA VAL A 400 -5.20 -11.02 15.21
C VAL A 400 -5.02 -10.76 13.71
N LYS A 401 -5.67 -9.72 13.21
CA LYS A 401 -5.52 -9.21 11.84
C LYS A 401 -4.22 -8.42 11.75
N ILE A 402 -3.46 -8.57 10.65
CA ILE A 402 -2.34 -7.66 10.36
C ILE A 402 -2.91 -6.25 10.16
N GLY A 403 -2.49 -5.31 11.00
CA GLY A 403 -2.95 -3.92 10.94
C GLY A 403 -2.37 -3.14 9.76
N GLY A 404 -3.02 -2.02 9.42
CA GLY A 404 -2.54 -1.12 8.37
C GLY A 404 -1.21 -0.44 8.70
N ASP A 405 -0.87 -0.36 9.99
CA ASP A 405 0.39 0.14 10.55
C ASP A 405 1.56 -0.84 10.38
N ARG A 406 1.26 -2.10 10.03
CA ARG A 406 2.23 -3.17 9.72
C ARG A 406 2.09 -3.69 8.29
N THR A 407 1.32 -2.98 7.47
CA THR A 407 1.07 -3.29 6.05
C THR A 407 1.59 -2.17 5.16
N LEU A 408 2.39 -2.52 4.15
CA LEU A 408 2.78 -1.63 3.06
C LEU A 408 2.18 -2.14 1.75
N HIS A 409 1.40 -1.32 1.06
CA HIS A 409 1.00 -1.53 -0.32
C HIS A 409 1.91 -0.73 -1.25
N VAL A 410 2.32 -1.32 -2.37
CA VAL A 410 3.10 -0.67 -3.42
C VAL A 410 2.32 -0.77 -4.72
N GLY A 411 2.00 0.36 -5.35
CA GLY A 411 1.19 0.40 -6.56
C GLY A 411 1.23 1.74 -7.28
N ASP A 412 0.80 1.76 -8.55
CA ASP A 412 0.79 2.96 -9.39
C ASP A 412 -0.57 3.68 -9.38
N GLN A 413 -0.62 4.86 -8.75
CA GLN A 413 -1.82 5.70 -8.74
C GLN A 413 -1.92 6.66 -9.94
N PHE A 414 -0.98 6.61 -10.90
CA PHE A 414 -1.01 7.40 -12.14
C PHE A 414 -1.86 6.76 -13.25
N LEU A 415 -2.12 5.46 -13.19
CA LEU A 415 -3.01 4.74 -14.12
C LEU A 415 -4.47 5.16 -13.89
N SER A 416 -4.75 6.33 -14.48
CA SER A 416 -6.02 6.93 -14.91
C SER A 416 -7.33 6.67 -14.14
N ALA A 417 -8.48 7.02 -14.74
CA ALA A 417 -9.76 7.02 -14.07
C ALA A 417 -10.07 5.61 -13.53
N GLY A 418 -10.42 5.55 -12.24
CA GLY A 418 -10.70 4.29 -11.56
C GLY A 418 -9.54 3.68 -10.79
N SER A 419 -8.37 4.35 -10.74
CA SER A 419 -7.14 3.84 -10.07
C SER A 419 -7.46 3.04 -8.81
N ASN A 420 -7.30 1.74 -8.97
CA ASN A 420 -7.60 0.72 -7.98
C ASN A 420 -6.63 0.80 -6.80
N ASP A 421 -5.37 1.22 -7.02
CA ASP A 421 -4.35 1.37 -5.97
C ASP A 421 -4.67 2.48 -4.97
N PHE A 422 -5.36 3.53 -5.43
CA PHE A 422 -5.79 4.62 -4.55
C PHE A 422 -6.69 4.11 -3.42
N LYS A 423 -7.47 3.04 -3.65
CA LYS A 423 -8.33 2.46 -2.61
C LYS A 423 -7.52 1.74 -1.53
N ALA A 424 -6.37 1.15 -1.85
CA ALA A 424 -5.55 0.43 -0.88
C ALA A 424 -5.11 1.29 0.32
N ARG A 425 -4.96 2.61 0.13
CA ARG A 425 -4.57 3.55 1.19
C ARG A 425 -5.57 3.69 2.34
N VAL A 426 -6.79 3.17 2.17
CA VAL A 426 -7.81 3.21 3.25
C VAL A 426 -7.66 2.05 4.23
N VAL A 427 -6.78 1.08 3.94
CA VAL A 427 -6.61 -0.15 4.73
C VAL A 427 -5.16 -0.45 5.12
N GLY A 428 -4.19 0.27 4.55
CA GLY A 428 -2.78 0.18 4.92
C GLY A 428 -1.96 1.34 4.40
N THR A 429 -0.70 1.38 4.84
CA THR A 429 0.31 2.33 4.33
C THR A 429 0.52 2.06 2.84
N THR A 430 0.63 3.08 1.99
CA THR A 430 0.72 2.91 0.53
C THR A 430 1.82 3.76 -0.10
N ALA A 431 2.85 3.13 -0.64
CA ALA A 431 3.84 3.81 -1.48
C ALA A 431 3.33 3.93 -2.92
N TRP A 432 3.34 5.16 -3.45
CA TRP A 432 2.95 5.45 -4.83
C TRP A 432 4.17 5.44 -5.74
N ILE A 433 4.27 4.45 -6.62
CA ILE A 433 5.34 4.32 -7.63
C ILE A 433 4.84 4.78 -9.02
N ALA A 434 5.74 5.06 -9.94
CA ALA A 434 5.41 5.41 -11.33
C ALA A 434 5.99 4.43 -12.37
N SER A 435 6.76 3.43 -11.92
CA SER A 435 7.40 2.42 -12.76
C SER A 435 7.96 1.27 -11.92
N PRO A 436 8.24 0.11 -12.53
CA PRO A 436 8.98 -0.98 -11.88
C PRO A 436 10.33 -0.57 -11.30
N THR A 437 11.04 0.36 -11.94
CA THR A 437 12.31 0.89 -11.43
C THR A 437 12.13 1.60 -10.08
N GLU A 438 11.08 2.42 -9.93
CA GLU A 438 10.78 3.07 -8.65
C GLU A 438 10.41 2.06 -7.56
N THR A 439 9.77 0.94 -7.92
CA THR A 439 9.52 -0.17 -6.98
C THR A 439 10.84 -0.74 -6.44
N VAL A 440 11.82 -0.99 -7.31
CA VAL A 440 13.14 -1.50 -6.91
C VAL A 440 13.87 -0.50 -6.01
N GLU A 441 13.87 0.79 -6.38
CA GLU A 441 14.44 1.85 -5.55
C GLU A 441 13.78 1.89 -4.16
N LEU A 442 12.45 1.88 -4.10
CA LEU A 442 11.67 1.88 -2.86
C LEU A 442 12.03 0.68 -1.97
N LEU A 443 12.07 -0.53 -2.53
CA LEU A 443 12.37 -1.73 -1.75
C LEU A 443 13.82 -1.77 -1.28
N THR A 444 14.76 -1.23 -2.06
CA THR A 444 16.15 -1.05 -1.65
C THR A 444 16.24 -0.12 -0.43
N GLU A 445 15.52 1.01 -0.46
CA GLU A 445 15.45 1.93 0.69
C GLU A 445 14.84 1.24 1.93
N LEU A 446 13.76 0.48 1.74
CA LEU A 446 13.11 -0.26 2.82
C LEU A 446 14.06 -1.29 3.45
N LYS A 447 14.83 -2.02 2.63
CA LYS A 447 15.81 -3.00 3.08
C LYS A 447 16.91 -2.35 3.94
N GLU A 448 17.45 -1.21 3.51
CA GLU A 448 18.42 -0.43 4.31
C GLU A 448 17.84 -0.04 5.68
N MET A 449 16.57 0.39 5.70
CA MET A 449 15.88 0.79 6.92
C MET A 449 15.64 -0.40 7.86
N ILE A 450 15.18 -1.54 7.33
CA ILE A 450 14.98 -2.78 8.12
C ILE A 450 16.31 -3.20 8.78
N GLN A 451 17.38 -3.29 7.99
CA GLN A 451 18.71 -3.67 8.50
C GLN A 451 19.19 -2.71 9.59
N THR A 452 19.01 -1.40 9.39
CA THR A 452 19.37 -0.38 10.39
C THR A 452 18.58 -0.56 11.69
N GLN A 453 17.28 -0.83 11.61
CA GLN A 453 16.44 -1.04 12.79
C GLN A 453 16.77 -2.33 13.53
N GLU A 454 17.13 -3.40 12.81
CA GLU A 454 17.57 -4.65 13.42
C GLU A 454 18.87 -4.50 14.21
N VAL A 455 19.85 -3.78 13.65
CA VAL A 455 21.10 -3.46 14.35
C VAL A 455 20.80 -2.66 15.63
N ARG A 456 19.93 -1.65 15.56
CA ARG A 456 19.53 -0.86 16.74
C ARG A 456 18.85 -1.73 17.79
N ARG A 457 17.86 -2.55 17.40
CA ARG A 457 17.15 -3.46 18.32
C ARG A 457 18.10 -4.47 18.97
N ARG A 458 19.10 -4.96 18.23
CA ARG A 458 20.13 -5.85 18.78
C ARG A 458 20.98 -5.13 19.84
N GLN A 459 21.48 -3.93 19.54
CA GLN A 459 22.26 -3.13 20.48
C GLN A 459 21.47 -2.80 21.75
N GLU A 460 20.19 -2.44 21.61
CA GLU A 460 19.30 -2.18 22.75
C GLU A 460 19.07 -3.43 23.61
N ARG A 461 18.92 -4.61 23.00
CA ARG A 461 18.79 -5.89 23.73
C ARG A 461 20.08 -6.24 24.48
N GLU A 462 21.23 -6.08 23.85
CA GLU A 462 22.54 -6.31 24.47
C GLU A 462 22.78 -5.35 25.65
N ALA A 463 22.44 -4.06 25.49
CA ALA A 463 22.52 -3.07 26.55
C ALA A 463 21.57 -3.39 27.72
N ARG A 464 20.34 -3.83 27.43
CA ARG A 464 19.36 -4.23 28.44
C ARG A 464 19.82 -5.47 29.21
N MET A 465 20.31 -6.50 28.53
CA MET A 465 20.87 -7.70 29.19
C MET A 465 22.05 -7.35 30.09
N THR A 466 22.92 -6.43 29.66
CA THR A 466 24.04 -5.96 30.47
C THR A 466 23.54 -5.27 31.74
N LYS A 467 22.54 -4.38 31.62
CA LYS A 467 21.92 -3.69 32.76
C LYS A 467 21.23 -4.67 33.72
N ASP A 468 20.50 -5.65 33.20
CA ASP A 468 19.82 -6.67 34.00
C ASP A 468 20.83 -7.54 34.76
N THR A 469 21.98 -7.86 34.13
CA THR A 469 23.08 -8.59 34.77
C THR A 469 23.72 -7.78 35.90
N ILE A 470 23.98 -6.49 35.68
CA ILE A 470 24.52 -5.59 36.72
C ILE A 470 23.55 -5.51 37.90
N ASN A 471 22.26 -5.28 37.63
CA ASN A 471 21.24 -5.21 38.69
C ASN A 471 21.17 -6.53 39.48
N PHE A 472 21.24 -7.68 38.82
CA PHE A 472 21.26 -8.98 39.48
C PHE A 472 22.48 -9.14 40.39
N VAL A 473 23.67 -8.73 39.94
CA VAL A 473 24.90 -8.77 40.74
C VAL A 473 24.81 -7.84 41.95
N ASP A 474 24.29 -6.62 41.78
CA ASP A 474 24.08 -5.66 42.87
C ASP A 474 23.08 -6.18 43.91
N GLU A 475 21.98 -6.81 43.48
CA GLU A 475 21.06 -7.48 44.40
C GLU A 475 21.70 -8.65 45.14
N LEU A 476 22.58 -9.41 44.46
CA LEU A 476 23.31 -10.50 45.07
C LEU A 476 24.24 -10.00 46.18
N PHE A 477 24.96 -8.90 45.94
CA PHE A 477 25.83 -8.26 46.94
C PHE A 477 25.05 -7.64 48.11
N LYS A 478 23.84 -7.11 47.87
CA LYS A 478 22.94 -6.68 48.94
C LYS A 478 22.45 -7.85 49.80
N LYS A 479 22.17 -8.99 49.17
CA LYS A 479 21.65 -10.19 49.84
C LYS A 479 22.74 -10.99 50.57
N PHE A 480 23.97 -10.94 50.08
CA PHE A 480 25.13 -11.60 50.65
C PHE A 480 26.30 -10.60 50.80
N PRO A 481 26.22 -9.68 51.77
CA PRO A 481 27.32 -8.74 52.01
C PRO A 481 28.58 -9.53 52.36
N MET A 482 29.70 -9.21 51.70
CA MET A 482 30.97 -9.84 52.03
C MET A 482 31.33 -9.51 53.47
N LYS A 483 31.65 -10.54 54.27
CA LYS A 483 32.20 -10.33 55.60
C LYS A 483 33.61 -9.76 55.41
N ASP A 484 33.86 -8.60 56.01
CA ASP A 484 35.18 -8.00 56.09
C ASP A 484 36.16 -9.07 56.62
N VAL A 485 37.20 -9.35 55.84
CA VAL A 485 38.31 -10.24 56.19
C VAL A 485 39.39 -9.45 56.90
#